data_AF-A0A920RVE1-F1
#
_entry.id   AF-A0A920RVE1-F1
#
_cell.length_a   1.000
_cell.length_b   1.000
_cell.length_c   1.000
_cell.angle_alpha   90.00
_cell.angle_beta   90.00
_cell.angle_gamma   90.00
#
_symmetry.space_group_name_H-M   'P 1'
#
loop_
_entity.id
_entity.type
_entity.pdbx_description
1 polymer ?
#
loop_
_entity_poly.entity_id
_entity_poly.type
_entity_poly.pdbx_seq_one_letter_code
_entity_poly.pdbx_strand_id
1 'polypeptide(L)' 'MDIYFSRYPGGKKYMNKTKAEAKKKGYVETLYGRRLYLPRNFYRECHKKTGCGKGGD' A
#
# COMPACT_ATOMS: atom_id res chain seq x y z
N MET A 1 7.32 11.67 -0.22
CA MET A 1 5.98 11.30 -0.75
C MET A 1 4.85 12.15 -0.19
N ASP A 2 5.02 12.87 0.93
CA ASP A 2 3.94 13.67 1.53
C ASP A 2 3.40 14.81 0.64
N ILE A 3 4.27 15.57 -0.02
CA ILE A 3 3.87 16.78 -0.79
C ILE A 3 2.84 16.47 -1.90
N TYR A 4 2.98 15.33 -2.58
CA TYR A 4 2.05 14.90 -3.63
C TYR A 4 0.63 14.67 -3.11
N PHE A 5 0.51 14.00 -1.95
CA PHE A 5 -0.78 13.74 -1.32
C PHE A 5 -1.32 14.94 -0.55
N SER A 6 -0.47 15.89 -0.15
CA SER A 6 -0.92 17.19 0.41
C SER A 6 -1.66 18.02 -0.63
N ARG A 7 -1.22 17.99 -1.90
CA ARG A 7 -1.91 18.70 -3.01
C ARG A 7 -3.17 17.97 -3.48
N TYR A 8 -3.21 16.64 -3.34
CA TYR A 8 -4.34 15.81 -3.78
C TYR A 8 -4.81 14.84 -2.68
N PRO A 9 -5.54 15.32 -1.66
CA PRO A 9 -6.00 14.49 -0.55
C PRO A 9 -6.97 13.39 -0.98
N GLY A 10 -7.72 13.61 -2.07
CA GLY A 10 -8.64 12.63 -2.64
C GLY A 10 -7.95 11.35 -3.11
N GLY A 11 -6.75 11.48 -3.69
CA GLY A 11 -5.97 10.33 -4.16
C GLY A 11 -5.55 9.40 -3.02
N LYS A 12 -5.17 9.97 -1.86
CA LYS A 12 -4.81 9.20 -0.66
C LYS A 12 -6.01 8.42 -0.11
N LYS A 13 -7.20 9.05 -0.08
CA LYS A 13 -8.44 8.39 0.37
C LYS A 13 -8.82 7.23 -0.55
N TYR A 14 -8.72 7.43 -1.86
CA TYR A 14 -8.96 6.38 -2.85
C TYR A 14 -8.00 5.21 -2.69
N MET A 15 -6.68 5.47 -2.63
CA MET A 15 -5.67 4.42 -2.43
C MET A 15 -5.92 3.59 -1.16
N ASN A 16 -6.26 4.23 -0.05
CA ASN A 16 -6.52 3.53 1.21
C ASN A 16 -7.78 2.67 1.13
N LYS A 17 -8.85 3.19 0.53
CA LYS A 17 -10.10 2.44 0.31
C LYS A 17 -9.86 1.23 -0.60
N THR A 18 -9.18 1.43 -1.73
CA THR A 18 -8.90 0.36 -2.70
C THR A 18 -8.04 -0.74 -2.08
N LYS A 19 -7.03 -0.40 -1.27
CA LYS A 19 -6.21 -1.38 -0.53
C LYS A 19 -7.05 -2.19 0.46
N ALA A 20 -7.95 -1.55 1.20
CA ALA A 20 -8.81 -2.22 2.16
C ALA A 20 -9.80 -3.16 1.47
N GLU A 21 -10.39 -2.74 0.35
CA GLU A 21 -11.25 -3.57 -0.47
C GLU A 21 -10.51 -4.75 -1.08
N ALA A 22 -9.32 -4.53 -1.62
CA ALA A 22 -8.47 -5.57 -2.19
C ALA A 22 -8.08 -6.64 -1.16
N LYS A 23 -7.83 -6.24 0.09
CA LYS A 23 -7.53 -7.16 1.19
C LYS A 23 -8.74 -8.03 1.57
N LYS A 24 -9.96 -7.49 1.46
CA LYS A 24 -11.21 -8.23 1.72
C LYS A 24 -11.57 -9.17 0.56
N LYS A 25 -11.45 -8.68 -0.68
CA LYS A 25 -11.84 -9.40 -1.90
C LYS A 25 -10.78 -10.41 -2.36
N GLY A 26 -9.51 -10.19 -2.06
CA GLY A 26 -8.39 -11.00 -2.55
C GLY A 26 -7.99 -10.72 -4.00
N TYR A 27 -8.54 -9.67 -4.62
CA TYR A 27 -8.21 -9.23 -5.97
C TYR A 27 -8.51 -7.74 -6.14
N VAL A 28 -7.89 -7.14 -7.15
CA VAL A 28 -8.25 -5.80 -7.66
C VAL A 28 -8.80 -5.92 -9.07
N GLU A 29 -9.75 -5.06 -9.41
CA GLU A 29 -10.40 -5.04 -10.72
C GLU A 29 -10.32 -3.63 -11.29
N THR A 30 -10.02 -3.55 -12.58
CA THR A 30 -10.08 -2.28 -13.33
C THR A 30 -11.50 -2.02 -13.82
N LEU A 31 -11.81 -0.78 -14.20
CA LEU A 31 -13.13 -0.43 -14.77
C LEU A 31 -13.51 -1.26 -16.02
N TYR A 32 -12.51 -1.82 -16.70
CA TYR A 32 -12.66 -2.66 -17.89
C TYR A 32 -12.71 -4.16 -17.58
N GLY A 33 -12.98 -4.56 -16.33
CA GLY A 33 -13.21 -5.96 -15.94
C GLY A 33 -11.96 -6.84 -15.82
N ARG A 34 -10.76 -6.31 -16.09
CA ARG A 34 -9.51 -7.05 -15.86
C ARG A 34 -9.23 -7.17 -14.37
N ARG A 35 -9.00 -8.40 -13.89
CA ARG A 35 -8.74 -8.72 -12.48
C ARG A 35 -7.31 -9.17 -12.24
N LEU A 36 -6.71 -8.67 -11.16
CA LEU A 36 -5.43 -9.13 -10.62
C LEU A 36 -5.66 -9.75 -9.25
N TYR A 37 -5.45 -11.06 -9.15
CA TYR A 37 -5.56 -11.80 -7.90
C TYR A 37 -4.33 -11.55 -7.02
N LEU A 38 -4.57 -11.20 -5.77
CA LEU A 38 -3.53 -10.92 -4.78
C LEU A 38 -3.29 -12.18 -3.96
N PRO A 39 -2.12 -12.83 -4.10
CA PRO A 39 -1.79 -13.96 -3.24
C PRO A 39 -1.64 -13.50 -1.78
N ARG A 40 -1.87 -14.43 -0.84
CA ARG A 40 -1.90 -14.17 0.61
C ARG A 40 -0.62 -13.51 1.17
N ASN A 41 0.47 -13.48 0.41
CA ASN A 41 1.77 -12.89 0.76
C ASN A 41 2.00 -11.47 0.20
N PHE A 42 1.04 -10.85 -0.49
CA PHE A 42 1.24 -9.53 -1.11
C PHE A 42 1.40 -8.37 -0.13
N TYR A 43 1.04 -8.57 1.14
CA TYR A 43 1.32 -7.66 2.25
C TYR A 43 2.56 -8.12 3.01
N ARG A 44 3.67 -8.36 2.28
CA ARG A 44 4.99 -8.41 2.90
C ARG A 44 5.32 -7.01 3.38
N GLU A 45 5.08 -6.81 4.67
CA GLU A 45 5.65 -5.70 5.42
C GLU A 45 7.14 -5.70 5.11
N CYS A 46 7.64 -4.57 4.60
CA CYS A 46 9.06 -4.38 4.39
C CYS A 46 9.70 -4.60 5.76
N HIS A 47 10.32 -5.78 5.93
CA HIS A 47 11.04 -6.14 7.14
C HIS A 47 11.88 -4.93 7.49
N LYS A 48 11.62 -4.31 8.65
CA LYS A 48 12.49 -3.31 9.24
C LYS A 48 13.85 -3.98 9.34
N LYS A 49 14.71 -3.81 8.32
CA LYS A 49 16.11 -4.19 8.44
C LYS A 49 16.61 -3.31 9.57
N THR A 50 16.93 -3.97 10.66
CA THR A 50 17.59 -3.41 11.84
C THR A 50 18.84 -2.69 11.38
N GLY A 51 18.72 -1.37 11.21
CA GLY A 51 19.79 -0.39 11.22
C GLY A 51 19.53 0.57 12.39
N CYS A 52 19.21 0.03 13.57
CA CYS A 52 19.36 0.76 14.81
C CYS A 52 20.87 0.81 15.10
N GLY A 53 21.58 1.73 14.46
CA GLY A 53 22.93 2.12 14.87
C GLY A 53 22.79 3.13 16.01
N LYS A 54 22.72 2.64 17.25
CA LYS A 54 23.17 3.41 18.41
C LYS A 54 24.67 3.13 18.56
N GLY A 55 25.52 4.15 18.41
CA GLY A 55 26.95 4.07 18.74
C GLY A 55 27.80 5.19 18.14
N GLY A 56 28.27 6.10 19.01
CA GLY A 56 29.33 7.12 18.82
C GLY A 56 28.80 8.48 18.36
N ASP A 57 28.79 9.58 19.13
CA ASP A 57 29.42 9.95 20.42
C ASP A 57 28.42 10.79 21.26
#